data_AF-A0A8H5W5Q3-F1
#
_entry.id   AF-A0A8H5W5Q3-F1
#
_cell.length_a   1.000
_cell.length_b   1.000
_cell.length_c   1.000
_cell.angle_alpha   90.00
_cell.angle_beta   90.00
_cell.angle_gamma   90.00
#
_symmetry.space_group_name_H-M   'P 1'
#
loop_
_entity.id
_entity.type
_entity.pdbx_description
1 polymer ?
#
loop_
_entity_poly.entity_id
_entity_poly.type
_entity_poly.pdbx_seq_one_letter_code
_entity_poly.pdbx_strand_id
1 'polypeptide(L)'
;MALARAELESITAVHVREPLPADTLTAAFNSKPFIPIESIINLRDLGAVPGSAIRPGHIFRSGMLDTAADDPEAMAWLTANVKTVFDLRGKEERATYPSPKITGVNFVFCERVAEYPQPSPADFAVDDGRTAWREQLMAVIAAYKPSIRAILEHVRDKPNEPFLFHCTAGRDRTGVMAGLLQTLAGTSQQDVIFDYMLSRIGIEPARERLLLFILANIDVKSTEEPGF
;
A
#
# COMPACT_ATOMS: atom_id res chain seq x y z
N MET A 1 -11.57 -18.67 11.47
CA MET A 1 -12.30 -18.95 10.20
C MET A 1 -11.96 -17.81 9.25
N ALA A 2 -11.71 -18.07 7.97
CA ALA A 2 -11.41 -17.00 7.02
C ALA A 2 -12.64 -16.12 6.81
N LEU A 3 -12.48 -14.80 6.87
CA LEU A 3 -13.53 -13.82 6.68
C LEU A 3 -13.95 -13.74 5.22
N ALA A 4 -15.24 -13.64 4.98
CA ALA A 4 -15.83 -13.35 3.68
C ALA A 4 -15.66 -11.86 3.32
N ARG A 5 -15.87 -11.55 2.04
CA ARG A 5 -15.80 -10.17 1.52
C ARG A 5 -16.65 -9.19 2.33
N ALA A 6 -17.92 -9.53 2.60
CA ALA A 6 -18.85 -8.65 3.32
C ALA A 6 -18.37 -8.33 4.75
N GLU A 7 -17.68 -9.26 5.41
CA GLU A 7 -17.09 -9.04 6.73
C GLU A 7 -15.91 -8.09 6.64
N LEU A 8 -15.03 -8.25 5.64
CA LEU A 8 -13.93 -7.31 5.39
C LEU A 8 -14.46 -5.91 5.03
N GLU A 9 -15.49 -5.81 4.20
CA GLU A 9 -16.14 -4.53 3.86
C GLU A 9 -16.65 -3.82 5.12
N SER A 10 -17.33 -4.56 6.00
CA SER A 10 -17.79 -4.05 7.30
C SER A 10 -16.65 -3.50 8.16
N ILE A 11 -15.52 -4.23 8.25
CA ILE A 11 -14.34 -3.77 9.00
C ILE A 11 -13.75 -2.49 8.38
N THR A 12 -13.65 -2.43 7.05
CA THR A 12 -13.10 -1.24 6.37
C THR A 12 -13.99 0.00 6.47
N ALA A 13 -15.28 -0.17 6.82
CA ALA A 13 -16.22 0.92 7.03
C ALA A 13 -16.12 1.55 8.44
N VAL A 14 -15.41 0.90 9.38
CA VAL A 14 -15.15 1.48 10.70
C VAL A 14 -14.34 2.77 10.53
N HIS A 15 -14.83 3.83 11.18
CA HIS A 15 -14.27 5.17 11.03
C HIS A 15 -12.76 5.17 11.33
N VAL A 16 -11.99 5.94 10.56
CA VAL A 16 -10.52 5.93 10.66
C VAL A 16 -10.02 6.37 12.03
N ARG A 17 -10.77 7.18 12.77
CA ARG A 17 -10.42 7.60 14.14
C ARG A 17 -10.66 6.52 15.21
N GLU A 18 -11.45 5.50 14.92
CA GLU A 18 -11.73 4.40 15.84
C GLU A 18 -10.73 3.27 15.62
N PRO A 19 -9.95 2.86 16.65
CA PRO A 19 -9.05 1.72 16.52
C PRO A 19 -9.81 0.42 16.22
N LEU A 20 -9.26 -0.44 15.36
CA LEU A 20 -9.82 -1.76 15.12
C LEU A 20 -9.43 -2.73 16.26
N PRO A 21 -10.36 -3.57 16.77
CA PRO A 21 -10.04 -4.56 17.79
C PRO A 21 -8.99 -5.59 17.32
N ALA A 22 -8.12 -6.03 18.23
CA ALA A 22 -7.03 -6.97 17.93
C ALA A 22 -7.52 -8.32 17.35
N ASP A 23 -8.63 -8.85 17.88
CA ASP A 23 -9.23 -10.10 17.39
C ASP A 23 -9.76 -9.94 15.96
N THR A 24 -10.33 -8.77 15.65
CA THR A 24 -10.79 -8.42 14.30
C THR A 24 -9.62 -8.35 13.32
N LEU A 25 -8.52 -7.70 13.72
CA LEU A 25 -7.30 -7.63 12.91
C LEU A 25 -6.70 -9.02 12.67
N THR A 26 -6.60 -9.83 13.72
CA THR A 26 -6.09 -11.20 13.63
C THR A 26 -6.92 -12.03 12.66
N ALA A 27 -8.26 -11.96 12.74
CA ALA A 27 -9.14 -12.65 11.81
C ALA A 27 -8.96 -12.15 10.37
N ALA A 28 -8.83 -10.84 10.17
CA ALA A 28 -8.64 -10.25 8.84
C ALA A 28 -7.29 -10.62 8.21
N PHE A 29 -6.17 -10.56 8.96
CA PHE A 29 -4.85 -10.92 8.44
C PHE A 29 -4.71 -12.41 8.11
N ASN A 30 -5.46 -13.27 8.80
CA ASN A 30 -5.56 -14.69 8.48
C ASN A 30 -6.53 -15.00 7.32
N SER A 31 -7.05 -13.98 6.66
CA SER A 31 -8.00 -14.09 5.55
C SER A 31 -7.42 -13.50 4.27
N LYS A 32 -7.75 -14.11 3.12
CA LYS A 32 -7.40 -13.52 1.83
C LYS A 32 -8.04 -12.12 1.69
N PRO A 33 -7.36 -11.16 1.06
CA PRO A 33 -6.09 -11.31 0.31
C PRO A 33 -4.82 -11.13 1.14
N PHE A 34 -4.94 -10.90 2.46
CA PHE A 34 -3.79 -10.64 3.32
C PHE A 34 -2.88 -11.86 3.43
N ILE A 35 -1.61 -11.57 3.67
CA ILE A 35 -0.58 -12.55 3.95
C ILE A 35 -0.08 -12.23 5.37
N PRO A 36 -0.19 -13.17 6.32
CA PRO A 36 0.02 -12.90 7.74
C PRO A 36 1.52 -12.85 8.11
N ILE A 37 2.23 -11.83 7.62
CA ILE A 37 3.61 -11.52 8.01
C ILE A 37 3.58 -10.25 8.86
N GLU A 38 3.80 -10.39 10.16
CA GLU A 38 3.63 -9.30 11.12
C GLU A 38 4.58 -8.12 10.88
N SER A 39 5.82 -8.40 10.47
CA SER A 39 6.82 -7.36 10.22
C SER A 39 6.58 -6.57 8.93
N ILE A 40 5.67 -6.99 8.05
CA ILE A 40 5.36 -6.28 6.80
C ILE A 40 3.90 -5.82 6.83
N ILE A 41 3.71 -4.54 7.15
CA ILE A 41 2.37 -3.97 7.18
C ILE A 41 1.74 -4.00 5.79
N ASN A 42 0.41 -4.16 5.77
CA ASN A 42 -0.42 -4.01 4.58
C ASN A 42 -0.08 -5.00 3.44
N LEU A 43 0.64 -6.09 3.73
CA LEU A 43 1.03 -7.12 2.77
C LEU A 43 -0.18 -7.94 2.29
N ARG A 44 -0.39 -7.98 0.97
CA ARG A 44 -1.45 -8.79 0.35
C ARG A 44 -1.17 -9.11 -1.11
N ASP A 45 -1.83 -10.16 -1.58
CA ASP A 45 -1.85 -10.57 -2.99
C ASP A 45 -2.98 -9.84 -3.74
N LEU A 46 -2.61 -9.06 -4.76
CA LEU A 46 -3.54 -8.28 -5.57
C LEU A 46 -4.47 -9.15 -6.41
N GLY A 47 -4.03 -10.35 -6.80
CA GLY A 47 -4.84 -11.33 -7.53
C GLY A 47 -5.77 -12.12 -6.61
N ALA A 48 -5.48 -12.18 -5.30
CA ALA A 48 -6.34 -12.84 -4.32
C ALA A 48 -7.47 -11.95 -3.79
N VAL A 49 -7.53 -10.67 -4.18
CA VAL A 49 -8.63 -9.77 -3.82
C VAL A 49 -9.93 -10.31 -4.47
N PRO A 50 -11.02 -10.51 -3.70
CA PRO A 50 -12.32 -10.86 -4.26
C PRO A 50 -12.75 -9.93 -5.40
N GLY A 51 -12.98 -10.48 -6.60
CA GLY A 51 -13.37 -9.72 -7.80
C GLY A 51 -12.19 -9.27 -8.67
N SER A 52 -10.94 -9.50 -8.25
CA SER A 52 -9.75 -9.21 -9.04
C SER A 52 -9.71 -10.03 -10.33
N ALA A 53 -9.40 -9.36 -11.44
CA ALA A 53 -9.12 -10.00 -12.72
C ALA A 53 -7.65 -10.45 -12.86
N ILE A 54 -6.82 -10.19 -11.84
CA ILE A 54 -5.40 -10.55 -11.82
C ILE A 54 -5.23 -11.97 -11.30
N ARG A 55 -4.31 -12.74 -11.90
CA ARG A 55 -3.95 -14.09 -11.43
C ARG A 55 -3.36 -14.02 -10.00
N PRO A 56 -3.89 -14.80 -9.02
CA PRO A 56 -3.28 -14.90 -7.70
C PRO A 56 -1.80 -15.36 -7.72
N GLY A 57 -1.05 -14.96 -6.72
CA GLY A 57 0.35 -15.34 -6.50
C GLY A 57 1.35 -14.64 -7.42
N HIS A 58 0.94 -13.57 -8.10
CA HIS A 58 1.78 -12.89 -9.11
C HIS A 58 2.11 -11.44 -8.78
N ILE A 59 1.17 -10.71 -8.18
CA ILE A 59 1.34 -9.28 -7.93
C ILE A 59 1.04 -9.03 -6.47
N PHE A 60 2.06 -8.67 -5.71
CA PHE A 60 1.95 -8.39 -4.28
C PHE A 60 2.11 -6.89 -4.02
N ARG A 61 1.45 -6.42 -2.97
CA ARG A 61 1.58 -5.04 -2.50
C ARG A 61 1.74 -5.01 -0.99
N SER A 62 2.51 -4.04 -0.49
CA SER A 62 2.74 -3.86 0.95
C SER A 62 3.11 -2.42 1.29
N GLY A 63 3.29 -2.15 2.59
CA GLY A 63 4.11 -1.05 3.09
C GLY A 63 5.60 -1.36 2.98
N MET A 64 6.42 -0.52 3.61
CA MET A 64 7.88 -0.64 3.63
C MET A 64 8.33 -1.97 4.25
N LEU A 65 9.53 -2.37 3.84
CA LEU A 65 10.12 -3.67 4.17
C LEU A 65 11.26 -3.57 5.19
N ASP A 66 11.50 -2.39 5.78
CA ASP A 66 12.64 -2.12 6.68
C ASP A 66 12.72 -3.14 7.83
N THR A 67 11.57 -3.44 8.44
CA THR A 67 11.45 -4.40 9.55
C THR A 67 11.51 -5.86 9.11
N ALA A 68 11.38 -6.16 7.82
CA ALA A 68 11.48 -7.54 7.32
C ALA A 68 12.91 -8.08 7.43
N ALA A 69 13.94 -7.22 7.49
CA ALA A 69 15.34 -7.65 7.61
C ALA A 69 15.60 -8.45 8.90
N ASP A 70 14.85 -8.16 9.96
CA ASP A 70 14.98 -8.78 11.29
C ASP A 70 13.94 -9.89 11.52
N ASP A 71 13.14 -10.23 10.51
CA ASP A 71 12.09 -11.25 10.55
C ASP A 71 12.40 -12.41 9.58
N PRO A 72 12.84 -13.57 10.10
CA PRO A 72 13.13 -14.74 9.28
C PRO A 72 11.94 -15.24 8.45
N GLU A 73 10.71 -15.12 8.95
CA GLU A 73 9.51 -15.55 8.24
C GLU A 73 9.25 -14.64 7.04
N ALA A 74 9.35 -13.32 7.25
CA ALA A 74 9.26 -12.34 6.18
C ALA A 74 10.33 -12.54 5.09
N MET A 75 11.59 -12.76 5.49
CA MET A 75 12.69 -13.02 4.56
C MET A 75 12.48 -14.32 3.78
N ALA A 76 12.01 -15.39 4.43
CA ALA A 76 11.68 -16.65 3.77
C ALA A 76 10.53 -16.47 2.79
N TRP A 77 9.48 -15.77 3.18
CA TRP A 77 8.32 -15.52 2.33
C TRP A 77 8.69 -14.69 1.09
N LEU A 78 9.42 -13.58 1.26
CA LEU A 78 9.88 -12.75 0.15
C LEU A 78 10.78 -13.53 -0.81
N THR A 79 11.71 -14.32 -0.29
CA THR A 79 12.62 -15.16 -1.10
C THR A 79 11.85 -16.19 -1.95
N ALA A 80 10.83 -16.81 -1.36
CA ALA A 80 10.04 -17.86 -2.00
C ALA A 80 9.05 -17.30 -3.04
N ASN A 81 8.46 -16.13 -2.78
CA ASN A 81 7.29 -15.65 -3.53
C ASN A 81 7.58 -14.46 -4.45
N VAL A 82 8.71 -13.75 -4.31
CA VAL A 82 8.99 -12.52 -5.06
C VAL A 82 10.28 -12.64 -5.85
N LYS A 83 10.28 -12.16 -7.11
CA LYS A 83 11.49 -12.05 -7.94
C LYS A 83 11.95 -10.62 -8.14
N THR A 84 11.03 -9.68 -8.15
CA THR A 84 11.34 -8.25 -8.27
C THR A 84 10.55 -7.44 -7.25
N VAL A 85 11.20 -6.48 -6.59
CA VAL A 85 10.59 -5.49 -5.71
C VAL A 85 10.71 -4.11 -6.35
N PHE A 86 9.59 -3.40 -6.51
CA PHE A 86 9.57 -2.00 -6.94
C PHE A 86 9.32 -1.10 -5.73
N ASP A 87 10.34 -0.30 -5.37
CA ASP A 87 10.27 0.64 -4.25
C ASP A 87 9.81 2.01 -4.75
N LEU A 88 8.59 2.41 -4.38
CA LEU A 88 7.95 3.68 -4.76
C LEU A 88 8.24 4.81 -3.75
N ARG A 89 9.16 4.62 -2.81
CA ARG A 89 9.55 5.65 -1.83
C ARG A 89 10.54 6.66 -2.40
N GLY A 90 10.62 7.83 -1.78
CA GLY A 90 11.64 8.84 -2.05
C GLY A 90 13.04 8.42 -1.55
N LYS A 91 14.06 9.21 -1.89
CA LYS A 91 15.45 8.92 -1.49
C LYS A 91 15.61 9.00 0.03
N GLU A 92 14.99 9.99 0.65
CA GLU A 92 15.04 10.27 2.08
C GLU A 92 14.40 9.12 2.86
N GLU A 93 13.19 8.72 2.47
CA GLU A 93 12.47 7.58 3.07
C GLU A 93 13.30 6.28 3.00
N ARG A 94 14.00 6.04 1.88
CA ARG A 94 14.88 4.85 1.69
C ARG A 94 16.15 4.93 2.51
N ALA A 95 16.69 6.12 2.75
CA ALA A 95 17.87 6.32 3.58
C ALA A 95 17.54 6.13 5.06
N THR A 96 16.37 6.62 5.51
CA THR A 96 15.90 6.46 6.89
C THR A 96 15.46 5.03 7.20
N TYR A 97 14.77 4.38 6.27
CA TYR A 97 14.21 3.04 6.45
C TYR A 97 14.67 2.12 5.30
N PRO A 98 15.90 1.60 5.33
CA PRO A 98 16.47 0.83 4.23
C PRO A 98 15.74 -0.51 4.02
N SER A 99 15.49 -0.88 2.76
CA SER A 99 14.94 -2.19 2.42
C SER A 99 15.96 -3.32 2.68
N PRO A 100 15.51 -4.55 2.96
CA PRO A 100 16.37 -5.70 3.21
C PRO A 100 17.12 -6.11 1.95
N LYS A 101 18.26 -6.78 2.12
CA LYS A 101 19.00 -7.43 1.04
C LYS A 101 18.58 -8.89 0.95
N ILE A 102 17.96 -9.28 -0.16
CA ILE A 102 17.45 -10.63 -0.36
C ILE A 102 18.12 -11.24 -1.59
N THR A 103 18.84 -12.34 -1.40
CA THR A 103 19.54 -13.03 -2.49
C THR A 103 18.55 -13.54 -3.54
N GLY A 104 18.79 -13.20 -4.81
CA GLY A 104 17.93 -13.63 -5.93
C GLY A 104 16.66 -12.79 -6.13
N VAL A 105 16.47 -11.72 -5.35
CA VAL A 105 15.40 -10.74 -5.55
C VAL A 105 15.98 -9.44 -6.07
N ASN A 106 15.48 -8.98 -7.22
CA ASN A 106 15.91 -7.72 -7.82
C ASN A 106 15.15 -6.54 -7.19
N PHE A 107 15.84 -5.52 -6.70
CA PHE A 107 15.21 -4.29 -6.19
C PHE A 107 15.35 -3.17 -7.21
N VAL A 108 14.21 -2.66 -7.69
CA VAL A 108 14.11 -1.58 -8.67
C VAL A 108 13.65 -0.31 -7.98
N PHE A 109 14.40 0.76 -8.19
CA PHE A 109 14.06 2.10 -7.77
C PHE A 109 14.15 3.05 -8.97
N CYS A 110 13.12 3.87 -9.16
CA CYS A 110 13.12 4.93 -10.16
C CYS A 110 12.85 6.26 -9.46
N GLU A 111 13.64 7.28 -9.78
CA GLU A 111 13.44 8.61 -9.24
C GLU A 111 12.14 9.22 -9.78
N ARG A 112 11.39 9.90 -8.92
CA ARG A 112 10.25 10.72 -9.36
C ARG A 112 10.73 11.87 -10.23
N VAL A 113 9.93 12.26 -11.23
CA VAL A 113 10.27 13.30 -12.20
C VAL A 113 9.65 14.66 -11.91
N ALA A 114 8.83 14.73 -10.87
CA ALA A 114 8.24 15.96 -10.40
C ALA A 114 8.05 15.88 -8.88
N GLU A 115 8.25 17.02 -8.23
CA GLU A 115 7.60 17.27 -6.94
C GLU A 115 6.10 17.42 -7.17
N TYR A 116 5.30 17.05 -6.18
CA TYR A 116 3.86 17.25 -6.23
C TYR A 116 3.38 17.98 -4.98
N PRO A 117 2.34 18.83 -5.11
CA PRO A 117 1.85 19.64 -4.01
C PRO A 117 1.46 18.76 -2.84
N GLN A 118 1.84 19.20 -1.64
CA GLN A 118 1.32 18.67 -0.39
C GLN A 118 0.14 19.58 -0.02
N PRO A 119 -1.11 19.09 -0.10
CA PRO A 119 -2.25 19.87 0.36
C PRO A 119 -2.07 20.24 1.84
N SER A 120 -2.50 21.43 2.20
CA SER A 120 -2.53 21.83 3.60
C SER A 120 -3.64 21.07 4.34
N PRO A 121 -3.56 20.93 5.68
CA PRO A 121 -4.65 20.39 6.48
C PRO A 121 -6.00 21.09 6.19
N ALA A 122 -5.99 22.41 6.00
CA ALA A 122 -7.19 23.18 5.68
C ALA A 122 -7.87 22.73 4.37
N ASP A 123 -7.09 22.26 3.39
CA ASP A 123 -7.64 21.75 2.12
C ASP A 123 -8.40 20.44 2.32
N PHE A 124 -8.01 19.63 3.31
CA PHE A 124 -8.71 18.41 3.69
C PHE A 124 -9.98 18.67 4.50
N ALA A 125 -10.14 19.86 5.10
CA ALA A 125 -11.37 20.24 5.80
C ALA A 125 -12.52 20.61 4.84
N VAL A 126 -12.23 20.89 3.57
CA VAL A 126 -13.20 21.30 2.55
C VAL A 126 -13.72 20.09 1.77
N ASP A 127 -15.03 20.00 1.57
CA ASP A 127 -15.70 18.89 0.85
C ASP A 127 -15.25 17.50 1.34
N ASP A 128 -15.05 17.37 2.65
CA ASP A 128 -14.56 16.13 3.29
C ASP A 128 -13.22 15.65 2.68
N GLY A 129 -12.40 16.60 2.24
CA GLY A 129 -11.08 16.39 1.65
C GLY A 129 -11.08 15.75 0.27
N ARG A 130 -12.24 15.50 -0.36
CA ARG A 130 -12.34 14.79 -1.66
C ARG A 130 -11.50 15.45 -2.74
N THR A 131 -11.56 16.77 -2.84
CA THR A 131 -10.81 17.53 -3.84
C THR A 131 -9.31 17.43 -3.59
N ALA A 132 -8.86 17.64 -2.36
CA ALA A 132 -7.46 17.52 -1.95
C ALA A 132 -6.90 16.11 -2.21
N TRP A 133 -7.64 15.07 -1.80
CA TRP A 133 -7.26 13.68 -2.06
C TRP A 133 -7.15 13.37 -3.55
N ARG A 134 -8.14 13.80 -4.34
CA ARG A 134 -8.11 13.60 -5.80
C ARG A 134 -6.88 14.25 -6.41
N GLU A 135 -6.59 15.49 -6.07
CA GLU A 135 -5.43 16.22 -6.61
C GLU A 135 -4.11 15.56 -6.22
N GLN A 136 -3.97 15.16 -4.95
CA GLN A 136 -2.78 14.48 -4.47
C GLN A 136 -2.55 13.14 -5.18
N LEU A 137 -3.58 12.31 -5.34
CA LEU A 137 -3.48 11.01 -6.03
C LEU A 137 -3.20 11.18 -7.53
N MET A 138 -3.77 12.19 -8.18
CA MET A 138 -3.46 12.51 -9.57
C MET A 138 -2.01 13.00 -9.74
N ALA A 139 -1.51 13.78 -8.77
CA ALA A 139 -0.15 14.27 -8.81
C ALA A 139 0.88 13.14 -8.57
N VAL A 140 0.54 12.11 -7.80
CA VAL A 140 1.32 10.86 -7.70
C VAL A 140 1.50 10.22 -9.09
N ILE A 141 0.43 10.09 -9.88
CA ILE A 141 0.53 9.53 -11.25
C ILE A 141 1.53 10.35 -12.09
N ALA A 142 1.47 11.68 -12.00
CA ALA A 142 2.34 12.55 -12.77
C ALA A 142 3.82 12.44 -12.34
N ALA A 143 4.08 12.36 -11.03
CA ALA A 143 5.42 12.32 -10.45
C ALA A 143 6.12 10.97 -10.63
N TYR A 144 5.38 9.86 -10.55
CA TYR A 144 5.93 8.49 -10.54
C TYR A 144 5.91 7.79 -11.91
N LYS A 145 5.82 8.56 -13.01
CA LYS A 145 5.84 8.03 -14.39
C LYS A 145 6.97 7.01 -14.65
N PRO A 146 8.23 7.21 -14.20
CA PRO A 146 9.27 6.21 -14.42
C PRO A 146 8.99 4.88 -13.71
N SER A 147 8.54 4.91 -12.45
CA SER A 147 8.22 3.69 -11.70
C SER A 147 7.02 2.97 -12.30
N ILE A 148 5.98 3.72 -12.70
CA ILE A 148 4.80 3.16 -13.39
C ILE A 148 5.23 2.50 -14.68
N ARG A 149 6.07 3.16 -15.49
CA ARG A 149 6.64 2.57 -16.71
C ARG A 149 7.37 1.27 -16.41
N ALA A 150 8.29 1.26 -15.45
CA ALA A 150 9.10 0.09 -15.12
C ALA A 150 8.23 -1.11 -14.69
N ILE A 151 7.18 -0.86 -13.92
CA ILE A 151 6.22 -1.91 -13.50
C ILE A 151 5.43 -2.43 -14.71
N LEU A 152 4.92 -1.55 -15.57
CA LEU A 152 4.16 -1.96 -16.76
C LEU A 152 5.05 -2.73 -17.77
N GLU A 153 6.31 -2.31 -17.93
CA GLU A 153 7.30 -3.03 -18.74
C GLU A 153 7.61 -4.40 -18.15
N HIS A 154 7.74 -4.53 -16.82
CA HIS A 154 7.88 -5.83 -16.15
C HIS A 154 6.67 -6.74 -16.38
N VAL A 155 5.45 -6.21 -16.25
CA VAL A 155 4.22 -6.99 -16.54
C VAL A 155 4.21 -7.48 -17.99
N ARG A 156 4.62 -6.64 -18.96
CA ARG A 156 4.69 -6.99 -20.39
C ARG A 156 5.77 -8.03 -20.68
N ASP A 157 6.98 -7.80 -20.19
CA ASP A 157 8.18 -8.54 -20.61
C ASP A 157 8.43 -9.79 -19.75
N LYS A 158 7.88 -9.83 -18.54
CA LYS A 158 8.08 -10.90 -17.55
C LYS A 158 6.75 -11.34 -16.91
N PRO A 159 5.74 -11.75 -17.71
CA PRO A 159 4.36 -11.99 -17.24
C PRO A 159 4.21 -13.15 -16.23
N ASN A 160 5.24 -13.98 -16.07
CA ASN A 160 5.27 -15.10 -15.13
C ASN A 160 6.23 -14.88 -13.95
N GLU A 161 6.90 -13.72 -13.84
CA GLU A 161 7.76 -13.41 -12.70
C GLU A 161 6.95 -12.65 -11.63
N PRO A 162 6.70 -13.26 -10.45
CA PRO A 162 5.98 -12.57 -9.40
C PRO A 162 6.78 -11.38 -8.88
N PHE A 163 6.08 -10.28 -8.62
CA PHE A 163 6.72 -9.06 -8.12
C PHE A 163 5.90 -8.43 -6.99
N LEU A 164 6.60 -7.66 -6.16
CA LEU A 164 6.03 -6.85 -5.11
C LEU A 164 6.30 -5.38 -5.40
N PHE A 165 5.35 -4.49 -5.11
CA PHE A 165 5.60 -3.05 -5.10
C PHE A 165 5.08 -2.44 -3.81
N HIS A 166 5.83 -1.46 -3.30
CA HIS A 166 5.51 -0.85 -2.01
C HIS A 166 5.85 0.63 -1.97
N CYS A 167 5.28 1.32 -0.99
CA CYS A 167 5.72 2.63 -0.55
C CYS A 167 5.96 2.58 0.97
N THR A 168 5.65 3.65 1.71
CA THR A 168 5.79 3.67 3.17
C THR A 168 4.66 2.89 3.86
N ALA A 169 3.41 3.33 3.72
CA ALA A 169 2.25 2.62 4.30
C ALA A 169 1.63 1.57 3.37
N GLY A 170 2.00 1.57 2.09
CA GLY A 170 1.39 0.69 1.09
C GLY A 170 -0.03 1.10 0.68
N ARG A 171 -0.45 2.34 1.00
CA ARG A 171 -1.80 2.85 0.75
C ARG A 171 -1.89 3.70 -0.51
N ASP A 172 -1.21 4.86 -0.57
CA ASP A 172 -1.49 5.88 -1.61
C ASP A 172 -0.72 5.66 -2.90
N ARG A 173 0.62 5.80 -2.89
CA ARG A 173 1.47 5.53 -4.07
C ARG A 173 1.29 4.09 -4.59
N THR A 174 1.30 3.14 -3.67
CA THR A 174 0.97 1.74 -3.95
C THR A 174 -0.47 1.60 -4.42
N GLY A 175 -1.43 2.30 -3.84
CA GLY A 175 -2.85 2.22 -4.24
C GLY A 175 -3.12 2.73 -5.64
N VAL A 176 -2.47 3.83 -6.03
CA VAL A 176 -2.52 4.35 -7.41
C VAL A 176 -1.99 3.31 -8.40
N MET A 177 -0.83 2.71 -8.11
CA MET A 177 -0.25 1.67 -8.97
C MET A 177 -1.13 0.42 -9.03
N ALA A 178 -1.65 -0.03 -7.89
CA ALA A 178 -2.55 -1.17 -7.79
C ALA A 178 -3.85 -0.96 -8.57
N GLY A 179 -4.49 0.20 -8.40
CA GLY A 179 -5.71 0.57 -9.12
C GLY A 179 -5.49 0.65 -10.63
N LEU A 180 -4.33 1.15 -11.08
CA LEU A 180 -3.96 1.15 -12.49
C LEU A 180 -3.83 -0.28 -13.03
N LEU A 181 -3.10 -1.16 -12.35
CA LEU A 181 -2.92 -2.56 -12.75
C LEU A 181 -4.25 -3.31 -12.81
N GLN A 182 -5.08 -3.17 -11.78
CA GLN A 182 -6.39 -3.81 -11.70
C GLN A 182 -7.34 -3.32 -12.80
N THR A 183 -7.37 -2.01 -13.05
CA THR A 183 -8.19 -1.40 -14.11
C THR A 183 -7.75 -1.90 -15.48
N LEU A 184 -6.44 -1.94 -15.76
CA LEU A 184 -5.89 -2.47 -17.01
C LEU A 184 -6.18 -3.97 -17.19
N ALA A 185 -6.24 -4.73 -16.10
CA ALA A 185 -6.61 -6.14 -16.10
C ALA A 185 -8.13 -6.37 -16.28
N GLY A 186 -8.96 -5.31 -16.24
CA GLY A 186 -10.42 -5.42 -16.38
C GLY A 186 -11.17 -5.70 -15.07
N THR A 187 -10.53 -5.48 -13.91
CA THR A 187 -11.19 -5.53 -12.60
C THR A 187 -12.24 -4.41 -12.52
N SER A 188 -13.40 -4.69 -11.93
CA SER A 188 -14.46 -3.68 -11.82
C SER A 188 -14.03 -2.51 -10.93
N GLN A 189 -14.60 -1.33 -11.16
CA GLN A 189 -14.31 -0.15 -10.33
C GLN A 189 -14.62 -0.40 -8.84
N GLN A 190 -15.70 -1.13 -8.54
CA GLN A 190 -16.10 -1.44 -7.17
C GLN A 190 -15.06 -2.33 -6.47
N ASP A 191 -14.47 -3.28 -7.20
CA ASP A 191 -13.45 -4.19 -6.67
C ASP A 191 -12.09 -3.49 -6.52
N VAL A 192 -11.77 -2.55 -7.41
CA VAL A 192 -10.61 -1.66 -7.27
C VAL A 192 -10.72 -0.79 -6.01
N ILE A 193 -11.90 -0.22 -5.77
CA ILE A 193 -12.17 0.55 -4.56
C ILE A 193 -12.04 -0.36 -3.33
N PHE A 194 -12.60 -1.58 -3.39
CA PHE A 194 -12.50 -2.54 -2.29
C PHE A 194 -11.04 -2.86 -1.92
N ASP A 195 -10.16 -3.16 -2.89
CA ASP A 195 -8.73 -3.37 -2.61
C ASP A 195 -8.06 -2.14 -1.97
N TYR A 196 -8.40 -0.94 -2.44
CA TYR A 196 -7.87 0.28 -1.84
C TYR A 196 -8.30 0.39 -0.37
N MET A 197 -9.60 0.16 -0.09
CA MET A 197 -10.20 0.23 1.24
C MET A 197 -9.63 -0.80 2.22
N LEU A 198 -9.16 -1.96 1.76
CA LEU A 198 -8.44 -2.93 2.62
C LEU A 198 -7.20 -2.34 3.30
N SER A 199 -6.64 -1.24 2.78
CA SER A 199 -5.57 -0.52 3.45
C SER A 199 -5.97 0.00 4.83
N ARG A 200 -7.28 0.22 5.10
CA ARG A 200 -7.79 0.56 6.45
C ARG A 200 -7.41 -0.49 7.48
N ILE A 201 -7.46 -1.77 7.11
CA ILE A 201 -7.06 -2.90 7.97
C ILE A 201 -5.53 -3.01 7.97
N GLY A 202 -4.92 -3.02 6.77
CA GLY A 202 -3.53 -3.38 6.62
C GLY A 202 -2.52 -2.40 7.23
N ILE A 203 -2.89 -1.12 7.42
CA ILE A 203 -2.03 -0.13 8.07
C ILE A 203 -2.27 -0.01 9.57
N GLU A 204 -3.33 -0.63 10.11
CA GLU A 204 -3.72 -0.47 11.51
C GLU A 204 -2.61 -0.87 12.51
N PRO A 205 -1.80 -1.93 12.28
CA PRO A 205 -0.67 -2.24 13.15
C PRO A 205 0.35 -1.10 13.27
N ALA A 206 0.42 -0.21 12.28
CA ALA A 206 1.31 0.95 12.28
C ALA A 206 0.58 2.27 12.56
N ARG A 207 -0.68 2.25 13.05
CA ARG A 207 -1.51 3.43 13.28
C ARG A 207 -0.77 4.54 14.03
N GLU A 208 -0.19 4.24 15.19
CA GLU A 208 0.50 5.23 16.02
C GLU A 208 1.76 5.78 15.34
N ARG A 209 2.58 4.89 14.74
CA ARG A 209 3.78 5.29 13.99
C ARG A 209 3.44 6.20 12.81
N LEU A 210 2.40 5.87 12.06
CA LEU A 210 1.94 6.66 10.92
C LEU A 210 1.33 7.98 11.36
N LEU A 211 0.62 8.01 12.48
CA LEU A 211 0.10 9.24 13.07
C LEU A 211 1.23 10.21 13.43
N LEU A 212 2.27 9.71 14.12
CA LEU A 212 3.46 10.49 14.44
C LEU A 212 4.20 10.95 13.18
N PHE A 213 4.31 10.09 12.17
CA PHE A 213 4.89 10.46 10.88
C PHE A 213 4.11 11.59 10.21
N ILE A 214 2.78 11.53 10.19
CA ILE A 214 1.95 12.60 9.63
C ILE A 214 2.19 13.89 10.41
N LEU A 215 2.04 13.87 11.74
CA LEU A 215 2.22 15.04 12.62
C LEU A 215 3.61 15.68 12.50
N ALA A 216 4.66 14.90 12.23
CA ALA A 216 6.00 15.43 12.02
C ALA A 216 6.18 16.11 10.65
N ASN A 217 5.31 15.83 9.68
CA ASN A 217 5.41 16.30 8.30
C ASN A 217 4.30 17.28 7.90
N ILE A 218 3.30 17.51 8.75
CA ILE A 218 2.27 18.53 8.58
C ILE A 218 2.33 19.52 9.75
N ASP A 219 2.16 20.81 9.48
CA ASP A 219 2.17 21.86 10.50
C ASP A 219 0.83 21.89 11.26
N VAL A 220 0.57 20.83 12.03
CA VAL A 220 -0.66 20.62 12.82
C VAL A 220 -0.27 20.30 14.25
N LYS A 221 -0.90 20.96 15.23
CA LYS A 221 -0.55 20.85 16.65
C LYS A 221 -1.35 19.77 17.38
N SER A 222 -2.44 19.29 16.78
CA SER A 222 -3.39 18.36 17.41
C SER A 222 -4.20 17.58 16.38
N THR A 223 -4.61 16.35 16.73
CA THR A 223 -5.53 15.53 15.92
C THR A 223 -6.96 16.08 15.87
N GLU A 224 -7.27 17.10 16.66
CA GLU A 224 -8.57 17.79 16.70
C GLU A 224 -8.62 19.01 15.77
N GLU A 225 -7.54 19.35 15.08
CA GLU A 225 -7.55 20.45 14.12
C GLU A 225 -8.39 20.11 12.87
N PRO A 226 -9.16 21.07 12.32
CA PRO A 226 -9.94 20.83 11.12
C PRO A 226 -9.09 20.33 9.94
N GLY A 227 -9.52 19.22 9.33
CA GLY A 227 -8.83 18.60 8.20
C GLY A 227 -7.78 17.54 8.58
N PHE A 228 -7.62 17.23 9.86
CA PHE A 228 -6.87 16.09 10.35
C PHE A 228 -7.70 14.80 10.43
#